data_AF-A0A3N1XPP8-F1
#
_entry.id   AF-A0A3N1XPP8-F1
#
_cell.length_a   1.000
_cell.length_b   1.000
_cell.length_c   1.000
_cell.angle_alpha   90.00
_cell.angle_beta   90.00
_cell.angle_gamma   90.00
#
_symmetry.space_group_name_H-M   'P 1'
#
loop_
_entity.id
_entity.type
_entity.pdbx_description
1 polymer ?
#
loop_
_entity_poly.entity_id
_entity_poly.type
_entity_poly.pdbx_seq_one_letter_code
_entity_poly.pdbx_strand_id
1 'polypeptide(L)'
;MKIALPCSWDYEFFDYLPEIQKGKNKIHELYGSLKSSYLGAGHSSAAIRGKLLKRKDVENYVKKVHESGLEFNYTINSSCLGNMEFDPRYKAKMLDELKWICSFSDTVTVAVPYLIELIKKISKNKVKIALSTIVAVDSIGKVKRYEELGVNRIVLNINLNRKPNIIKDIRNHTKLDLEILVNDSCLKDCPYRYYHYNSGSHASVHKKAFYLDYCIYNCLNKRLKNMDEILKSPWLRPEDSNYYDGIVDYMKIGGREKNLEWIVRAGRAYSEESYDGNVLDLLTIISPESHELGELLFDNKLNLTSDKAKLEKFFNRFFKKGFECGDCSKCNYCSNHFHDIIHYDEKILEEYCSTFDKIGNMMEVTKKQNFMQYILMKYAFNQYVKNTKKWQLMKKYLPYFKEKIVG
;
A
#
# COMPACT_ATOMS: atom_id res chain seq x y z
N MET A 1 -2.97 -1.72 21.06
CA MET A 1 -2.64 -0.61 20.14
C MET A 1 -3.88 -0.01 19.48
N LYS A 2 -3.79 1.19 18.89
CA LYS A 2 -4.85 1.79 18.06
C LYS A 2 -4.77 1.27 16.62
N ILE A 3 -5.90 1.17 15.91
CA ILE A 3 -5.90 0.76 14.49
C ILE A 3 -6.24 1.96 13.59
N ALA A 4 -5.40 2.15 12.56
CA ALA A 4 -5.67 3.01 11.41
C ALA A 4 -6.06 2.14 10.20
N LEU A 5 -7.33 2.24 9.78
CA LEU A 5 -7.94 1.38 8.76
C LEU A 5 -8.20 2.17 7.46
N PRO A 6 -8.03 1.60 6.26
CA PRO A 6 -8.30 2.32 5.02
C PRO A 6 -9.80 2.57 4.86
N CYS A 7 -10.14 3.72 4.30
CA CYS A 7 -11.51 4.11 4.00
C CYS A 7 -11.93 3.58 2.61
N SER A 8 -13.05 2.85 2.54
CA SER A 8 -13.70 2.44 1.28
C SER A 8 -14.58 3.54 0.67
N TRP A 9 -14.91 4.58 1.47
CA TRP A 9 -15.95 5.59 1.20
C TRP A 9 -17.36 5.02 1.14
N ASP A 10 -17.55 3.79 1.62
CA ASP A 10 -18.83 3.14 1.75
C ASP A 10 -19.42 3.38 3.14
N TYR A 11 -20.69 3.77 3.20
CA TYR A 11 -21.39 4.00 4.47
C TYR A 11 -21.76 2.68 5.16
N GLU A 12 -21.86 1.57 4.42
CA GLU A 12 -22.09 0.24 5.01
C GLU A 12 -20.97 -0.16 5.99
N PHE A 13 -19.78 0.44 5.89
CA PHE A 13 -18.71 0.26 6.88
C PHE A 13 -19.18 0.50 8.32
N PHE A 14 -20.04 1.50 8.53
CA PHE A 14 -20.50 1.86 9.87
C PHE A 14 -21.43 0.81 10.49
N ASP A 15 -22.04 -0.06 9.68
CA ASP A 15 -22.85 -1.17 10.17
C ASP A 15 -21.98 -2.31 10.72
N TYR A 16 -20.76 -2.47 10.19
CA TYR A 16 -19.77 -3.44 10.68
C TYR A 16 -18.95 -2.92 11.87
N LEU A 17 -18.84 -1.60 12.02
CA LEU A 17 -17.99 -0.97 13.02
C LEU A 17 -18.26 -1.46 14.46
N PRO A 18 -19.52 -1.58 14.96
CA PRO A 18 -19.77 -2.04 16.33
C PRO A 18 -19.18 -3.42 16.62
N GLU A 19 -19.26 -4.35 15.67
CA GLU A 19 -18.69 -5.69 15.82
C GLU A 19 -17.16 -5.65 15.81
N ILE A 20 -16.55 -4.91 14.88
CA ILE A 20 -15.09 -4.75 14.84
C ILE A 20 -14.60 -4.13 16.16
N GLN A 21 -15.33 -3.17 16.72
CA GLN A 21 -14.98 -2.51 17.97
C GLN A 21 -15.13 -3.40 19.22
N LYS A 22 -15.61 -4.66 19.12
CA LYS A 22 -15.59 -5.60 20.25
C LYS A 22 -14.20 -6.19 20.52
N GLY A 23 -13.34 -6.29 19.50
CA GLY A 23 -12.00 -6.84 19.63
C GLY A 23 -11.08 -6.03 20.55
N LYS A 24 -9.92 -6.60 20.90
CA LYS A 24 -8.95 -5.99 21.84
C LYS A 24 -8.46 -4.63 21.35
N ASN A 25 -8.06 -4.54 20.09
CA ASN A 25 -7.54 -3.32 19.48
C ASN A 25 -8.66 -2.55 18.78
N LYS A 26 -8.86 -1.28 19.13
CA LYS A 26 -9.97 -0.49 18.59
C LYS A 26 -9.59 0.19 17.28
N ILE A 27 -10.53 0.26 16.34
CA ILE A 27 -10.42 1.18 15.20
C ILE A 27 -10.48 2.58 15.78
N HIS A 28 -9.42 3.35 15.58
CA HIS A 28 -9.32 4.71 16.08
C HIS A 28 -9.44 5.73 14.96
N GLU A 29 -8.94 5.38 13.78
CA GLU A 29 -8.81 6.30 12.66
C GLU A 29 -9.16 5.59 11.34
N LEU A 30 -9.95 6.25 10.50
CA LEU A 30 -10.04 5.89 9.08
C LEU A 30 -9.12 6.79 8.27
N TYR A 31 -8.43 6.23 7.27
CA TYR A 31 -7.55 7.01 6.39
C TYR A 31 -7.89 6.84 4.92
N GLY A 32 -7.86 7.94 4.18
CA GLY A 32 -8.30 7.94 2.78
C GLY A 32 -7.81 9.16 2.01
N SER A 33 -8.02 9.16 0.71
CA SER A 33 -7.74 10.30 -0.16
C SER A 33 -8.68 10.30 -1.36
N LEU A 34 -8.85 11.45 -2.00
CA LEU A 34 -9.39 11.48 -3.35
C LEU A 34 -8.50 10.64 -4.29
N LYS A 35 -9.11 10.10 -5.35
CA LYS A 35 -8.38 9.36 -6.38
C LYS A 35 -7.35 10.24 -7.12
N SER A 36 -7.64 11.52 -7.27
CA SER A 36 -6.78 12.47 -7.96
C SER A 36 -6.81 13.81 -7.22
N SER A 37 -5.65 14.44 -7.12
CA SER A 37 -5.38 15.58 -6.23
C SER A 37 -4.21 16.40 -6.79
N TYR A 38 -4.13 17.70 -6.51
CA TYR A 38 -2.94 18.51 -6.79
C TYR A 38 -1.74 18.16 -5.89
N LEU A 39 -1.98 17.46 -4.79
CA LEU A 39 -0.93 17.06 -3.84
C LEU A 39 -0.45 15.62 -4.08
N GLY A 40 -1.28 14.82 -4.76
CA GLY A 40 -0.98 13.44 -5.12
C GLY A 40 -0.92 12.47 -3.94
N ALA A 41 -0.69 11.20 -4.25
CA ALA A 41 -0.56 10.09 -3.32
C ALA A 41 0.42 9.05 -3.89
N GLY A 42 0.95 8.18 -3.03
CA GLY A 42 1.90 7.14 -3.45
C GLY A 42 1.35 6.03 -4.36
N HIS A 43 0.07 6.09 -4.76
CA HIS A 43 -0.55 5.15 -5.68
C HIS A 43 -1.16 5.89 -6.87
N SER A 44 -1.15 5.24 -8.05
CA SER A 44 -1.88 5.75 -9.21
C SER A 44 -3.37 5.95 -8.89
N SER A 45 -3.94 7.01 -9.45
CA SER A 45 -5.37 7.32 -9.36
C SER A 45 -6.29 6.19 -9.84
N ALA A 46 -5.79 5.35 -10.75
CA ALA A 46 -6.54 4.23 -11.28
C ALA A 46 -6.62 3.05 -10.29
N ALA A 47 -5.57 2.82 -9.51
CA ALA A 47 -5.47 1.70 -8.56
C ALA A 47 -6.51 1.78 -7.43
N ILE A 48 -6.96 2.98 -7.09
CA ILE A 48 -7.98 3.17 -6.05
C ILE A 48 -9.35 2.79 -6.62
N ARG A 49 -10.02 1.80 -6.01
CA ARG A 49 -11.38 1.36 -6.37
C ARG A 49 -12.45 2.39 -5.97
N GLY A 50 -13.69 2.18 -6.38
CA GLY A 50 -14.84 3.05 -6.03
C GLY A 50 -15.15 4.18 -7.01
N LYS A 51 -16.04 5.10 -6.63
CA LYS A 51 -16.50 6.23 -7.48
C LYS A 51 -15.53 7.41 -7.40
N LEU A 52 -15.60 8.31 -8.39
CA LEU A 52 -14.95 9.62 -8.29
C LEU A 52 -15.75 10.50 -7.33
N LEU A 53 -15.14 10.86 -6.21
CA LEU A 53 -15.76 11.68 -5.17
C LEU A 53 -15.55 13.17 -5.44
N LYS A 54 -16.55 13.97 -5.08
CA LYS A 54 -16.44 15.43 -4.96
C LYS A 54 -16.04 15.79 -3.52
N ARG A 55 -15.58 17.03 -3.32
CA ARG A 55 -15.21 17.56 -2.00
C ARG A 55 -16.33 17.36 -0.96
N LYS A 56 -17.58 17.67 -1.34
CA LYS A 56 -18.75 17.51 -0.46
C LYS A 56 -19.03 16.05 -0.06
N ASP A 57 -18.75 15.08 -0.95
CA ASP A 57 -18.93 13.66 -0.63
C ASP A 57 -17.94 13.24 0.47
N VAL A 58 -16.70 13.73 0.37
CA VAL A 58 -15.66 13.51 1.39
C VAL A 58 -16.03 14.18 2.71
N GLU A 59 -16.43 15.45 2.70
CA GLU A 59 -16.84 16.19 3.90
C GLU A 59 -17.98 15.49 4.66
N ASN A 60 -19.03 15.06 3.94
CA ASN A 60 -20.14 14.34 4.53
C ASN A 60 -19.72 12.99 5.12
N TYR A 61 -18.85 12.26 4.41
CA TYR A 61 -18.35 10.99 4.91
C TYR A 61 -17.51 11.18 6.17
N VAL A 62 -16.59 12.15 6.17
CA VAL A 62 -15.77 12.46 7.35
C VAL A 62 -16.62 12.91 8.53
N LYS A 63 -17.68 13.69 8.29
CA LYS A 63 -18.65 14.01 9.35
C LYS A 63 -19.23 12.74 9.97
N LYS A 64 -19.61 11.74 9.15
CA LYS A 64 -20.11 10.45 9.65
C LYS A 64 -19.04 9.65 10.42
N VAL A 65 -17.77 9.74 10.00
CA VAL A 65 -16.62 9.18 10.74
C VAL A 65 -16.54 9.77 12.14
N HIS A 66 -16.60 11.11 12.24
CA HIS A 66 -16.59 11.82 13.53
C HIS A 66 -17.82 11.52 14.39
N GLU A 67 -19.02 11.50 13.80
CA GLU A 67 -20.27 11.13 14.49
C GLU A 67 -20.21 9.70 15.07
N SER A 68 -19.35 8.84 14.52
CA SER A 68 -19.11 7.47 15.00
C SER A 68 -17.96 7.37 16.00
N GLY A 69 -17.39 8.49 16.43
CA GLY A 69 -16.31 8.54 17.42
C GLY A 69 -14.92 8.19 16.90
N LEU A 70 -14.71 8.21 15.58
CA LEU A 70 -13.43 7.92 14.94
C LEU A 70 -12.73 9.21 14.46
N GLU A 71 -11.40 9.22 14.41
CA GLU A 71 -10.61 10.26 13.74
C GLU A 71 -10.52 10.00 12.23
N PHE A 72 -10.27 11.04 11.45
CA PHE A 72 -10.02 10.94 10.01
C PHE A 72 -8.63 11.44 9.61
N ASN A 73 -7.92 10.61 8.84
CA ASN A 73 -6.59 10.89 8.32
C ASN A 73 -6.57 11.01 6.79
N TYR A 74 -6.45 12.24 6.30
CA TYR A 74 -6.36 12.47 4.87
C TYR A 74 -4.94 12.23 4.36
N THR A 75 -4.80 11.37 3.34
CA THR A 75 -3.49 10.97 2.82
C THR A 75 -3.10 11.75 1.56
N ILE A 76 -2.04 12.54 1.65
CA ILE A 76 -1.38 13.26 0.54
C ILE A 76 0.12 12.94 0.54
N ASN A 77 0.41 11.64 0.47
CA ASN A 77 1.74 11.08 0.66
C ASN A 77 2.54 10.92 -0.65
N SER A 78 2.38 11.85 -1.59
CA SER A 78 3.26 11.91 -2.75
C SER A 78 4.72 11.98 -2.29
N SER A 79 5.62 11.23 -2.92
CA SER A 79 7.07 11.31 -2.68
C SER A 79 7.74 12.42 -3.48
N CYS A 80 7.08 12.93 -4.52
CA CYS A 80 7.60 13.96 -5.43
C CYS A 80 6.46 14.80 -5.98
N LEU A 81 6.57 16.13 -5.85
CA LEU A 81 5.60 17.08 -6.39
C LEU A 81 5.97 17.56 -7.81
N GLY A 82 7.10 17.11 -8.36
CA GLY A 82 7.55 17.45 -9.71
C GLY A 82 7.94 18.91 -9.90
N ASN A 83 8.33 19.61 -8.83
CA ASN A 83 8.59 21.05 -8.81
C ASN A 83 7.35 21.92 -9.14
N MET A 84 6.16 21.32 -9.20
CA MET A 84 4.91 22.02 -9.48
C MET A 84 4.52 22.98 -8.35
N GLU A 85 4.99 22.75 -7.13
CA GLU A 85 4.82 23.62 -5.97
C GLU A 85 5.50 25.00 -6.14
N PHE A 86 6.39 25.14 -7.13
CA PHE A 86 7.05 26.40 -7.48
C PHE A 86 6.36 27.14 -8.63
N ASP A 87 5.46 26.51 -9.39
CA ASP A 87 4.61 27.21 -10.36
C ASP A 87 3.51 27.99 -9.61
N PRO A 88 3.39 29.32 -9.78
CA PRO A 88 2.43 30.12 -9.01
C PRO A 88 0.97 29.70 -9.17
N ARG A 89 0.57 29.27 -10.37
CA ARG A 89 -0.83 28.89 -10.67
C ARG A 89 -1.15 27.54 -10.06
N TYR A 90 -0.21 26.60 -10.12
CA TYR A 90 -0.34 25.29 -9.50
C TYR A 90 -0.31 25.40 -7.98
N LYS A 91 0.65 26.17 -7.43
CA LYS A 91 0.76 26.44 -6.00
C LYS A 91 -0.53 27.00 -5.42
N ALA A 92 -1.21 27.92 -6.10
CA ALA A 92 -2.50 28.44 -5.66
C ALA A 92 -3.56 27.33 -5.50
N LYS A 93 -3.65 26.41 -6.46
CA LYS A 93 -4.58 25.27 -6.42
C LYS A 93 -4.21 24.25 -5.35
N MET A 94 -2.92 23.96 -5.22
CA MET A 94 -2.37 23.10 -4.18
C MET A 94 -2.68 23.64 -2.79
N LEU A 95 -2.52 24.95 -2.56
CA LEU A 95 -2.83 25.60 -1.29
C LEU A 95 -4.33 25.65 -0.99
N ASP A 96 -5.18 25.85 -2.00
CA ASP A 96 -6.64 25.74 -1.85
C ASP A 96 -7.04 24.33 -1.41
N GLU A 97 -6.50 23.30 -2.06
CA GLU A 97 -6.79 21.92 -1.69
C GLU A 97 -6.25 21.59 -0.29
N LEU A 98 -5.06 22.07 0.07
CA LEU A 98 -4.49 21.85 1.39
C LEU A 98 -5.32 22.51 2.50
N LYS A 99 -5.83 23.73 2.27
CA LYS A 99 -6.76 24.42 3.18
C LYS A 99 -8.05 23.63 3.35
N TRP A 100 -8.61 23.13 2.25
CA TRP A 100 -9.80 22.28 2.28
C TRP A 100 -9.56 21.00 3.09
N ILE A 101 -8.46 20.29 2.86
CA ILE A 101 -8.11 19.09 3.64
C ILE A 101 -7.99 19.41 5.14
N CYS A 102 -7.29 20.51 5.48
CA CYS A 102 -7.07 20.91 6.86
C CYS A 102 -8.34 21.39 7.58
N SER A 103 -9.44 21.67 6.87
CA SER A 103 -10.66 22.17 7.52
C SER A 103 -11.50 21.08 8.18
N PHE A 104 -11.25 19.80 7.86
CA PHE A 104 -12.01 18.66 8.39
C PHE A 104 -11.16 17.50 8.90
N SER A 105 -9.87 17.42 8.54
CA SER A 105 -9.03 16.27 8.91
C SER A 105 -8.44 16.43 10.31
N ASP A 106 -8.41 15.34 11.09
CA ASP A 106 -7.71 15.31 12.38
C ASP A 106 -6.20 15.11 12.18
N THR A 107 -5.87 14.25 11.21
CA THR A 107 -4.49 13.93 10.82
C THR A 107 -4.33 14.10 9.31
N VAL A 108 -3.15 14.50 8.87
CA VAL A 108 -2.77 14.47 7.44
C VAL A 108 -1.49 13.68 7.27
N THR A 109 -1.53 12.65 6.43
CA THR A 109 -0.36 11.82 6.11
C THR A 109 0.40 12.39 4.91
N VAL A 110 1.68 12.74 5.10
CA VAL A 110 2.56 13.32 4.08
C VAL A 110 3.89 12.55 3.95
N ALA A 111 4.60 12.76 2.84
CA ALA A 111 5.98 12.29 2.68
C ALA A 111 6.97 13.43 2.34
N VAL A 112 6.52 14.52 1.70
CA VAL A 112 7.37 15.67 1.38
C VAL A 112 7.49 16.64 2.56
N PRO A 113 8.71 17.00 3.02
CA PRO A 113 8.92 17.92 4.14
C PRO A 113 8.24 19.30 3.98
N TYR A 114 8.26 19.87 2.78
CA TYR A 114 7.61 21.14 2.48
C TYR A 114 6.11 21.16 2.83
N LEU A 115 5.42 20.02 2.66
CA LEU A 115 4.01 19.91 3.04
C LEU A 115 3.81 19.92 4.56
N ILE A 116 4.77 19.42 5.35
CA ILE A 116 4.72 19.44 6.82
C ILE A 116 4.62 20.91 7.29
N GLU A 117 5.54 21.76 6.82
CA GLU A 117 5.57 23.18 7.18
C GLU A 117 4.31 23.92 6.75
N LEU A 118 3.82 23.66 5.53
CA LEU A 118 2.59 24.28 5.03
C LEU A 118 1.36 23.88 5.84
N ILE A 119 1.21 22.60 6.20
CA ILE A 119 0.07 22.13 7.01
C ILE A 119 0.11 22.78 8.38
N LYS A 120 1.27 22.84 9.04
CA LYS A 120 1.41 23.51 10.35
C LYS A 120 0.98 24.96 10.27
N LYS A 121 1.43 25.68 9.24
CA LYS A 121 1.08 27.08 9.01
C LYS A 121 -0.41 27.28 8.73
N ILE A 122 -0.98 26.50 7.81
CA ILE A 122 -2.38 26.63 7.38
C ILE A 122 -3.35 26.24 8.49
N SER A 123 -3.10 25.12 9.16
CA SER A 123 -3.94 24.62 10.25
C SER A 123 -3.71 25.33 11.58
N LYS A 124 -2.67 26.17 11.69
CA LYS A 124 -2.18 26.74 12.96
C LYS A 124 -1.90 25.65 14.00
N ASN A 125 -1.26 24.56 13.57
CA ASN A 125 -0.96 23.35 14.36
C ASN A 125 -2.20 22.61 14.92
N LYS A 126 -3.41 22.85 14.40
CA LYS A 126 -4.61 22.11 14.82
C LYS A 126 -4.71 20.70 14.23
N VAL A 127 -4.05 20.47 13.09
CA VAL A 127 -4.06 19.20 12.37
C VAL A 127 -2.78 18.44 12.69
N LYS A 128 -2.91 17.19 13.13
CA LYS A 128 -1.77 16.29 13.37
C LYS A 128 -1.13 15.89 12.05
N ILE A 129 0.18 15.64 12.05
CA ILE A 129 0.92 15.23 10.86
C ILE A 129 1.49 13.84 11.05
N ALA A 130 1.12 12.91 10.17
CA ALA A 130 1.69 11.57 10.11
C ALA A 130 2.70 11.48 8.95
N LEU A 131 3.90 10.99 9.21
CA LEU A 131 4.91 10.78 8.21
C LEU A 131 4.74 9.40 7.57
N SER A 132 4.52 9.36 6.25
CA SER A 132 4.23 8.13 5.51
C SER A 132 5.39 7.13 5.48
N THR A 133 5.06 5.83 5.46
CA THR A 133 6.05 4.74 5.28
C THR A 133 6.87 4.86 3.99
N ILE A 134 6.39 5.64 3.01
CA ILE A 134 7.09 5.96 1.76
C ILE A 134 8.46 6.61 2.03
N VAL A 135 8.58 7.37 3.12
CA VAL A 135 9.83 8.02 3.55
C VAL A 135 10.87 7.00 4.02
N ALA A 136 10.45 5.77 4.33
CA ALA A 136 11.31 4.68 4.80
C ALA A 136 12.16 5.08 6.03
N VAL A 137 11.49 5.58 7.07
CA VAL A 137 12.15 5.89 8.35
C VAL A 137 12.51 4.60 9.08
N ASP A 138 13.81 4.38 9.24
CA ASP A 138 14.41 3.13 9.72
C ASP A 138 15.50 3.34 10.78
N SER A 139 15.67 4.58 11.28
CA SER A 139 16.74 4.95 12.19
C SER A 139 16.35 6.11 13.11
N ILE A 140 16.96 6.14 14.30
CA ILE A 140 16.78 7.21 15.30
C ILE A 140 17.13 8.59 14.70
N GLY A 141 18.18 8.66 13.87
CA GLY A 141 18.60 9.91 13.23
C GLY A 141 17.57 10.48 12.24
N LYS A 142 16.83 9.63 11.52
CA LYS A 142 15.69 10.08 10.69
C LYS A 142 14.52 10.53 11.57
N VAL A 143 14.21 9.76 12.63
CA VAL A 143 13.14 10.10 13.59
C VAL A 143 13.36 11.50 14.18
N LYS A 144 14.57 11.81 14.67
CA LYS A 144 14.88 13.12 15.25
C LYS A 144 14.71 14.29 14.29
N ARG A 145 15.18 14.14 13.04
CA ARG A 145 15.01 15.18 12.01
C ARG A 145 13.54 15.47 11.71
N TYR A 146 12.69 14.45 11.67
CA TYR A 146 11.26 14.66 11.45
C TYR A 146 10.52 15.14 12.71
N GLU A 147 10.99 14.76 13.90
CA GLU A 147 10.53 15.33 15.18
C GLU A 147 10.78 16.85 15.22
N GLU A 148 11.95 17.32 14.77
CA GLU A 148 12.30 18.75 14.66
C GLU A 148 11.39 19.51 13.67
N LEU A 149 11.00 18.86 12.56
CA LEU A 149 10.01 19.43 11.62
C LEU A 149 8.59 19.50 12.24
N GLY A 150 8.37 18.81 13.36
CA GLY A 150 7.13 18.80 14.12
C GLY A 150 6.06 17.91 13.52
N VAL A 151 6.44 16.73 13.03
CA VAL A 151 5.47 15.64 12.83
C VAL A 151 4.94 15.15 14.18
N ASN A 152 3.78 14.51 14.20
CA ASN A 152 3.17 13.94 15.40
C ASN A 152 3.27 12.40 15.42
N ARG A 153 3.24 11.78 14.24
CA ARG A 153 3.28 10.32 14.06
C ARG A 153 4.29 9.95 12.99
N ILE A 154 5.03 8.84 13.17
CA ILE A 154 5.92 8.28 12.16
C ILE A 154 5.48 6.87 11.82
N VAL A 155 5.14 6.64 10.55
CA VAL A 155 4.97 5.29 10.01
C VAL A 155 6.34 4.73 9.65
N LEU A 156 6.80 3.75 10.42
CA LEU A 156 8.11 3.14 10.26
C LEU A 156 8.24 2.39 8.93
N ASN A 157 9.48 2.19 8.52
CA ASN A 157 9.80 1.34 7.38
C ASN A 157 9.36 -0.10 7.67
N ILE A 158 8.61 -0.70 6.75
CA ILE A 158 8.12 -2.08 6.83
C ILE A 158 9.25 -3.11 7.10
N ASN A 159 10.48 -2.84 6.66
CA ASN A 159 11.63 -3.72 6.92
C ASN A 159 11.97 -3.84 8.42
N LEU A 160 11.42 -2.98 9.28
CA LEU A 160 11.56 -3.07 10.73
C LEU A 160 10.53 -3.98 11.40
N ASN A 161 9.45 -4.39 10.74
CA ASN A 161 8.37 -5.19 11.32
C ASN A 161 8.81 -6.56 11.88
N ARG A 162 10.01 -7.06 11.54
CA ARG A 162 10.58 -8.29 12.13
C ARG A 162 11.86 -8.00 12.94
N LYS A 163 11.95 -6.79 13.49
CA LYS A 163 13.07 -6.27 14.28
C LYS A 163 12.54 -5.52 15.52
N PRO A 164 11.82 -6.20 16.43
CA PRO A 164 11.16 -5.55 17.55
C PRO A 164 12.13 -4.80 18.48
N ASN A 165 13.37 -5.29 18.64
CA ASN A 165 14.40 -4.60 19.44
C ASN A 165 14.77 -3.24 18.85
N ILE A 166 14.96 -3.16 17.52
CA ILE A 166 15.28 -1.88 16.85
C ILE A 166 14.12 -0.89 16.99
N ILE A 167 12.88 -1.37 16.90
CA ILE A 167 11.70 -0.52 17.12
C ILE A 167 11.64 -0.05 18.58
N LYS A 168 11.96 -0.91 19.54
CA LYS A 168 12.07 -0.56 20.96
C LYS A 168 13.17 0.49 21.21
N ASP A 169 14.31 0.37 20.55
CA ASP A 169 15.38 1.37 20.62
C ASP A 169 14.91 2.71 20.06
N ILE A 170 14.19 2.71 18.93
CA ILE A 170 13.57 3.93 18.38
C ILE A 170 12.59 4.55 19.39
N ARG A 171 11.69 3.75 19.98
CA ARG A 171 10.71 4.21 20.98
C ARG A 171 11.39 4.91 22.15
N ASN A 172 12.51 4.39 22.65
CA ASN A 172 13.27 4.99 23.76
C ASN A 172 13.82 6.39 23.45
N HIS A 173 13.91 6.77 22.17
CA HIS A 173 14.51 8.04 21.73
C HIS A 173 13.50 9.08 21.25
N THR A 174 12.20 8.83 21.24
CA THR A 174 11.20 9.81 20.80
C THR A 174 9.96 9.76 21.69
N LYS A 175 9.10 10.77 21.63
CA LYS A 175 7.74 10.75 22.20
C LYS A 175 6.64 10.79 21.13
N LEU A 176 7.02 10.82 19.86
CA LEU A 176 6.09 10.75 18.74
C LEU A 176 5.31 9.43 18.77
N ASP A 177 4.11 9.46 18.19
CA ASP A 177 3.36 8.23 17.94
C ASP A 177 4.14 7.39 16.91
N LEU A 178 4.42 6.13 17.25
CA LEU A 178 4.99 5.17 16.31
C LEU A 178 3.86 4.36 15.66
N GLU A 179 3.93 4.21 14.34
CA GLU A 179 2.98 3.43 13.55
C GLU A 179 3.72 2.38 12.70
N ILE A 180 3.19 1.16 12.65
CA ILE A 180 3.70 0.10 11.76
C ILE A 180 2.64 -0.30 10.74
N LEU A 181 3.06 -0.57 9.51
CA LEU A 181 2.18 -1.05 8.45
C LEU A 181 2.23 -2.59 8.43
N VAL A 182 1.13 -3.25 8.80
CA VAL A 182 1.17 -4.65 9.23
C VAL A 182 1.04 -5.68 8.11
N ASN A 183 0.27 -5.39 7.06
CA ASN A 183 -0.11 -6.37 6.03
C ASN A 183 0.38 -6.01 4.63
N ASP A 184 1.32 -5.08 4.54
CA ASP A 184 1.96 -4.76 3.27
C ASP A 184 3.00 -5.84 2.93
N SER A 185 2.82 -6.44 1.77
CA SER A 185 3.64 -7.52 1.28
C SER A 185 4.56 -7.03 0.16
N CYS A 186 5.15 -5.83 0.27
CA CYS A 186 6.25 -5.42 -0.60
C CYS A 186 7.48 -6.34 -0.42
N LEU A 187 8.32 -6.42 -1.45
CA LEU A 187 9.60 -7.13 -1.36
C LEU A 187 10.45 -6.56 -0.22
N LYS A 188 11.07 -7.42 0.57
CA LYS A 188 12.07 -7.00 1.56
C LYS A 188 13.25 -6.38 0.83
N ASP A 189 13.73 -5.24 1.33
CA ASP A 189 14.83 -4.47 0.73
C ASP A 189 14.62 -4.19 -0.77
N CYS A 190 13.38 -3.90 -1.17
CA CYS A 190 12.97 -3.73 -2.56
C CYS A 190 13.79 -2.62 -3.28
N PRO A 191 14.52 -2.94 -4.37
CA PRO A 191 15.28 -1.95 -5.12
C PRO A 191 14.38 -0.95 -5.86
N TYR A 192 13.12 -1.33 -6.12
CA TYR A 192 12.16 -0.51 -6.86
C TYR A 192 11.39 0.47 -5.97
N ARG A 193 11.51 0.40 -4.64
CA ARG A 193 10.61 1.10 -3.70
C ARG A 193 10.47 2.59 -3.99
N TYR A 194 11.59 3.32 -4.06
CA TYR A 194 11.57 4.77 -4.25
C TYR A 194 11.07 5.14 -5.65
N TYR A 195 11.50 4.41 -6.68
CA TYR A 195 11.07 4.68 -8.04
C TYR A 195 9.58 4.38 -8.24
N HIS A 196 9.07 3.30 -7.65
CA HIS A 196 7.65 2.95 -7.66
C HIS A 196 6.78 4.02 -7.02
N TYR A 197 7.14 4.50 -5.82
CA TYR A 197 6.36 5.56 -5.17
C TYR A 197 6.43 6.89 -5.93
N ASN A 198 7.56 7.20 -6.57
CA ASN A 198 7.70 8.39 -7.42
C ASN A 198 6.80 8.29 -8.66
N SER A 199 6.86 7.15 -9.36
CA SER A 199 5.97 6.77 -10.46
C SER A 199 4.49 6.93 -10.07
N GLY A 200 4.09 6.33 -8.94
CA GLY A 200 2.73 6.44 -8.40
C GLY A 200 2.32 7.87 -8.05
N SER A 201 3.23 8.64 -7.46
CA SER A 201 3.03 10.06 -7.12
C SER A 201 2.67 10.90 -8.33
N HIS A 202 3.42 10.79 -9.41
CA HIS A 202 3.11 11.51 -10.65
C HIS A 202 1.83 11.01 -11.33
N ALA A 203 1.55 9.69 -11.27
CA ALA A 203 0.32 9.10 -11.82
C ALA A 203 -0.96 9.44 -11.03
N SER A 204 -0.81 9.95 -9.80
CA SER A 204 -1.94 10.36 -8.93
C SER A 204 -2.40 11.81 -9.17
N VAL A 205 -1.48 12.69 -9.58
CA VAL A 205 -1.74 14.12 -9.75
C VAL A 205 -2.50 14.40 -11.04
N HIS A 206 -2.02 13.82 -12.13
CA HIS A 206 -2.66 13.98 -13.42
C HIS A 206 -3.77 12.94 -13.55
N LYS A 207 -4.99 13.40 -13.79
CA LYS A 207 -6.11 12.52 -14.15
C LYS A 207 -5.64 11.58 -15.27
N LYS A 208 -5.56 10.30 -14.90
CA LYS A 208 -5.73 9.11 -15.73
C LYS A 208 -4.45 8.51 -16.32
N ALA A 209 -3.85 7.58 -15.57
CA ALA A 209 -2.98 6.54 -16.09
C ALA A 209 -2.76 5.43 -15.07
N PHE A 210 -3.39 4.26 -15.26
CA PHE A 210 -2.75 3.01 -14.83
C PHE A 210 -1.74 2.62 -15.91
N TYR A 211 -0.54 2.22 -15.51
CA TYR A 211 0.38 1.49 -16.38
C TYR A 211 1.05 0.39 -15.56
N LEU A 212 1.28 -0.76 -16.20
CA LEU A 212 2.24 -1.74 -15.72
C LEU A 212 3.62 -1.09 -15.79
N ASP A 213 3.99 -0.39 -14.73
CA ASP A 213 5.28 0.28 -14.67
C ASP A 213 6.41 -0.73 -14.50
N TYR A 214 7.63 -0.29 -14.81
CA TYR A 214 8.83 -1.09 -14.66
C TYR A 214 8.94 -1.71 -13.25
N CYS A 215 8.54 -0.99 -12.21
CA CYS A 215 8.63 -1.45 -10.83
C CYS A 215 7.61 -2.56 -10.54
N ILE A 216 6.35 -2.38 -10.94
CA ILE A 216 5.27 -3.35 -10.75
C ILE A 216 5.61 -4.63 -11.52
N TYR A 217 6.03 -4.53 -12.79
CA TYR A 217 6.39 -5.68 -13.59
C TYR A 217 7.51 -6.49 -12.94
N ASN A 218 8.64 -5.84 -12.62
CA ASN A 218 9.78 -6.56 -12.05
C ASN A 218 9.51 -7.08 -10.64
N CYS A 219 8.71 -6.37 -9.84
CA CYS A 219 8.28 -6.85 -8.52
C CYS A 219 7.46 -8.14 -8.65
N LEU A 220 6.44 -8.15 -9.51
CA LEU A 220 5.57 -9.31 -9.72
C LEU A 220 6.31 -10.47 -10.38
N ASN A 221 7.14 -10.20 -11.39
CA ASN A 221 7.96 -11.21 -12.04
C ASN A 221 8.92 -11.88 -11.03
N LYS A 222 9.57 -11.09 -10.16
CA LYS A 222 10.43 -11.63 -9.11
C LYS A 222 9.66 -12.52 -8.14
N ARG A 223 8.43 -12.13 -7.76
CA ARG A 223 7.57 -12.93 -6.87
C ARG A 223 7.17 -14.25 -7.50
N LEU A 224 6.70 -14.23 -8.76
CA LEU A 224 6.29 -15.45 -9.46
C LEU A 224 7.47 -16.43 -9.61
N LYS A 225 8.65 -15.93 -9.93
CA LYS A 225 9.87 -16.76 -10.04
C LYS A 225 10.43 -17.21 -8.70
N ASN A 226 10.05 -16.56 -7.60
CA ASN A 226 10.57 -16.82 -6.25
C ASN A 226 9.42 -16.66 -5.24
N MET A 227 8.57 -17.67 -5.15
CA MET A 227 7.35 -17.57 -4.34
C MET A 227 7.63 -17.42 -2.83
N ASP A 228 8.82 -17.82 -2.38
CA ASP A 228 9.31 -17.61 -1.01
C ASP A 228 9.51 -16.12 -0.65
N GLU A 229 9.50 -15.21 -1.63
CA GLU A 229 9.44 -13.76 -1.41
C GLU A 229 8.19 -13.34 -0.61
N ILE A 230 7.11 -14.13 -0.65
CA ILE A 230 5.94 -13.92 0.21
C ILE A 230 6.35 -14.03 1.68
N LEU A 231 7.11 -15.07 2.07
CA LEU A 231 7.58 -15.22 3.44
C LEU A 231 8.72 -14.27 3.79
N LYS A 232 9.58 -13.87 2.84
CA LYS A 232 10.63 -12.86 3.07
C LYS A 232 10.05 -11.47 3.36
N SER A 233 8.91 -11.14 2.76
CA SER A 233 8.22 -9.86 2.96
C SER A 233 7.88 -9.67 4.45
N PRO A 234 8.18 -8.52 5.06
CA PRO A 234 8.12 -8.34 6.52
C PRO A 234 6.70 -7.98 7.01
N TRP A 235 5.65 -8.61 6.50
CA TRP A 235 4.30 -8.48 7.05
C TRP A 235 4.18 -9.22 8.39
N LEU A 236 3.14 -8.86 9.14
CA LEU A 236 2.80 -9.33 10.48
C LEU A 236 1.44 -10.01 10.45
N ARG A 237 1.30 -11.16 11.11
CA ARG A 237 -0.02 -11.75 11.35
C ARG A 237 -0.76 -10.96 12.42
N PRO A 238 -2.10 -11.01 12.44
CA PRO A 238 -2.90 -10.49 13.56
C PRO A 238 -2.40 -10.97 14.92
N GLU A 239 -2.07 -12.25 15.06
CA GLU A 239 -1.60 -12.90 16.29
C GLU A 239 -0.24 -12.40 16.77
N ASP A 240 0.59 -11.86 15.87
CA ASP A 240 1.93 -11.34 16.21
C ASP A 240 1.91 -9.84 16.56
N SER A 241 0.72 -9.22 16.58
CA SER A 241 0.57 -7.79 16.89
C SER A 241 0.94 -7.47 18.33
N ASN A 242 0.62 -8.37 19.27
CA ASN A 242 0.83 -8.17 20.71
C ASN A 242 2.28 -7.92 21.11
N TYR A 243 3.27 -8.37 20.32
CA TYR A 243 4.69 -8.10 20.56
C TYR A 243 5.07 -6.60 20.46
N TYR A 244 4.16 -5.78 19.96
CA TYR A 244 4.32 -4.33 19.84
C TYR A 244 3.55 -3.53 20.88
N ASP A 245 2.80 -4.19 21.78
CA ASP A 245 2.08 -3.50 22.86
C ASP A 245 3.05 -2.71 23.75
N GLY A 246 2.74 -1.43 23.98
CA GLY A 246 3.59 -0.50 24.74
C GLY A 246 4.83 0.00 24.00
N ILE A 247 5.09 -0.48 22.78
CA ILE A 247 6.21 -0.05 21.94
C ILE A 247 5.71 0.80 20.77
N VAL A 248 4.61 0.39 20.14
CA VAL A 248 3.99 1.06 18.99
C VAL A 248 2.60 1.54 19.37
N ASP A 249 2.22 2.71 18.90
CA ASP A 249 0.96 3.36 19.24
C ASP A 249 -0.16 2.96 18.25
N TYR A 250 0.21 2.82 16.97
CA TYR A 250 -0.71 2.53 15.87
C TYR A 250 -0.31 1.31 15.03
N MET A 251 -1.29 0.46 14.73
CA MET A 251 -1.23 -0.48 13.62
C MET A 251 -1.97 0.11 12.43
N LYS A 252 -1.25 0.33 11.33
CA LYS A 252 -1.86 0.69 10.05
C LYS A 252 -2.10 -0.58 9.24
N ILE A 253 -3.33 -0.79 8.83
CA ILE A 253 -3.70 -1.82 7.87
C ILE A 253 -3.68 -1.17 6.49
N GLY A 254 -2.90 -1.70 5.55
CA GLY A 254 -2.87 -1.27 4.15
C GLY A 254 -4.14 -1.65 3.39
N GLY A 255 -4.19 -1.33 2.09
CA GLY A 255 -5.29 -1.76 1.22
C GLY A 255 -6.32 -0.69 0.86
N ARG A 256 -5.90 0.57 0.59
CA ARG A 256 -6.82 1.63 0.10
C ARG A 256 -7.47 1.30 -1.24
N GLU A 257 -6.86 0.39 -1.98
CA GLU A 257 -7.35 -0.16 -3.25
C GLU A 257 -8.35 -1.30 -3.07
N LYS A 258 -8.57 -1.80 -1.85
CA LYS A 258 -9.43 -2.96 -1.57
C LYS A 258 -10.90 -2.54 -1.41
N ASN A 259 -11.81 -3.50 -1.55
CA ASN A 259 -13.24 -3.31 -1.35
C ASN A 259 -13.61 -3.36 0.14
N LEU A 260 -14.86 -3.00 0.45
CA LEU A 260 -15.37 -2.96 1.82
C LEU A 260 -15.23 -4.32 2.52
N GLU A 261 -15.56 -5.42 1.86
CA GLU A 261 -15.54 -6.76 2.46
C GLU A 261 -14.13 -7.16 2.91
N TRP A 262 -13.12 -6.85 2.08
CA TRP A 262 -11.73 -7.10 2.44
C TRP A 262 -11.29 -6.20 3.61
N ILE A 263 -11.68 -4.92 3.59
CA ILE A 263 -11.32 -3.94 4.63
C ILE A 263 -11.92 -4.34 5.98
N VAL A 264 -13.19 -4.75 6.01
CA VAL A 264 -13.88 -5.23 7.20
C VAL A 264 -13.22 -6.50 7.73
N ARG A 265 -12.88 -7.45 6.85
CA ARG A 265 -12.18 -8.69 7.23
C ARG A 265 -10.82 -8.41 7.87
N ALA A 266 -10.00 -7.57 7.24
CA ALA A 266 -8.71 -7.19 7.80
C ALA A 266 -8.86 -6.42 9.11
N GLY A 267 -9.79 -5.46 9.17
CA GLY A 267 -10.09 -4.70 10.38
C GLY A 267 -10.50 -5.59 11.56
N ARG A 268 -11.37 -6.57 11.33
CA ARG A 268 -11.77 -7.56 12.34
C ARG A 268 -10.59 -8.39 12.82
N ALA A 269 -9.82 -8.96 11.90
CA ALA A 269 -8.69 -9.83 12.21
C ALA A 269 -7.67 -9.15 13.15
N TYR A 270 -7.22 -7.94 12.81
CA TYR A 270 -6.25 -7.19 13.64
C TYR A 270 -6.88 -6.59 14.90
N SER A 271 -8.20 -6.31 14.90
CA SER A 271 -8.92 -5.92 16.12
C SER A 271 -8.93 -7.05 17.15
N GLU A 272 -9.18 -8.27 16.70
CA GLU A 272 -9.26 -9.48 17.53
C GLU A 272 -7.91 -10.10 17.85
N GLU A 273 -6.82 -9.68 17.18
CA GLU A 273 -5.50 -10.34 17.21
C GLU A 273 -5.56 -11.83 16.84
N SER A 274 -6.50 -12.21 15.98
CA SER A 274 -6.72 -13.59 15.57
C SER A 274 -7.35 -13.63 14.19
N TYR A 275 -6.96 -14.62 13.40
CA TYR A 275 -7.65 -14.93 12.15
C TYR A 275 -7.64 -16.44 11.88
N ASP A 276 -8.83 -17.02 11.73
CA ASP A 276 -9.00 -18.44 11.45
C ASP A 276 -9.01 -18.77 9.95
N GLY A 277 -9.11 -17.75 9.09
CA GLY A 277 -8.98 -17.90 7.66
C GLY A 277 -7.52 -17.99 7.18
N ASN A 278 -7.35 -18.03 5.86
CA ASN A 278 -6.03 -18.02 5.24
C ASN A 278 -5.38 -16.63 5.36
N VAL A 279 -4.34 -16.48 6.18
CA VAL A 279 -3.77 -15.15 6.50
C VAL A 279 -3.26 -14.38 5.27
N LEU A 280 -2.94 -15.08 4.18
CA LEU A 280 -2.54 -14.46 2.91
C LEU A 280 -3.68 -13.60 2.33
N ASP A 281 -4.94 -13.88 2.65
CA ASP A 281 -6.10 -13.08 2.24
C ASP A 281 -6.13 -11.67 2.85
N LEU A 282 -5.32 -11.44 3.90
CA LEU A 282 -5.19 -10.15 4.58
C LEU A 282 -4.08 -9.28 3.99
N LEU A 283 -3.24 -9.81 3.10
CA LEU A 283 -2.12 -9.09 2.53
C LEU A 283 -2.55 -8.24 1.33
N THR A 284 -1.87 -7.11 1.12
CA THR A 284 -2.21 -6.18 0.03
C THR A 284 -1.85 -6.75 -1.35
N ILE A 285 -0.72 -7.45 -1.47
CA ILE A 285 -0.19 -7.97 -2.75
C ILE A 285 0.32 -9.40 -2.57
N ILE A 286 -0.44 -10.40 -3.00
CA ILE A 286 0.01 -11.81 -2.96
C ILE A 286 0.34 -12.36 -4.34
N SER A 287 -0.30 -11.81 -5.37
CA SER A 287 -0.21 -12.31 -6.74
C SER A 287 -0.55 -11.18 -7.74
N PRO A 288 -0.29 -11.35 -9.04
CA PRO A 288 -0.64 -10.35 -10.06
C PRO A 288 -2.13 -9.94 -10.07
N GLU A 289 -3.04 -10.82 -9.69
CA GLU A 289 -4.49 -10.55 -9.54
C GLU A 289 -4.81 -9.65 -8.36
N SER A 290 -3.89 -9.52 -7.41
CA SER A 290 -4.00 -8.52 -6.36
C SER A 290 -3.80 -7.09 -6.90
N HIS A 291 -3.31 -6.95 -8.13
CA HIS A 291 -3.23 -5.70 -8.89
C HIS A 291 -4.32 -5.63 -9.98
N GLU A 292 -4.57 -4.42 -10.49
CA GLU A 292 -5.54 -4.18 -11.58
C GLU A 292 -5.22 -4.93 -12.90
N LEU A 293 -4.06 -5.59 -12.98
CA LEU A 293 -3.60 -6.34 -14.14
C LEU A 293 -4.09 -7.78 -14.18
N GLY A 294 -4.26 -8.44 -13.03
CA GLY A 294 -4.45 -9.88 -13.09
C GLY A 294 -5.83 -10.29 -13.63
N GLU A 295 -6.88 -9.50 -13.39
CA GLU A 295 -8.20 -9.72 -14.05
C GLU A 295 -8.13 -9.54 -15.58
N LEU A 296 -7.13 -8.81 -16.08
CA LEU A 296 -6.96 -8.56 -17.52
C LEU A 296 -6.13 -9.65 -18.21
N LEU A 297 -5.19 -10.24 -17.49
CA LEU A 297 -4.13 -11.08 -18.04
C LEU A 297 -4.32 -12.57 -17.76
N PHE A 298 -5.07 -12.94 -16.72
CA PHE A 298 -5.18 -14.33 -16.28
C PHE A 298 -6.64 -14.79 -16.17
N ASP A 299 -6.89 -16.00 -16.67
CA ASP A 299 -8.21 -16.65 -16.57
C ASP A 299 -8.34 -17.51 -15.32
N ASN A 300 -7.24 -18.16 -14.93
CA ASN A 300 -7.15 -18.98 -13.73
C ASN A 300 -6.60 -18.16 -12.58
N LYS A 301 -7.18 -18.31 -11.39
CA LYS A 301 -6.71 -17.63 -10.18
C LYS A 301 -5.62 -18.45 -9.50
N LEU A 302 -4.47 -17.84 -9.24
CA LEU A 302 -3.40 -18.42 -8.42
C LEU A 302 -3.81 -18.36 -6.94
N ASN A 303 -4.49 -19.41 -6.48
CA ASN A 303 -4.92 -19.52 -5.09
C ASN A 303 -3.76 -19.97 -4.21
N LEU A 304 -3.35 -19.11 -3.28
CA LEU A 304 -2.33 -19.36 -2.28
C LEU A 304 -3.00 -19.64 -0.94
N THR A 305 -2.72 -20.79 -0.34
CA THR A 305 -3.15 -21.11 1.03
C THR A 305 -1.95 -21.26 1.94
N SER A 306 -2.18 -21.19 3.26
CA SER A 306 -1.13 -21.32 4.26
C SER A 306 -1.52 -22.27 5.39
N ASP A 307 -0.56 -23.07 5.87
CA ASP A 307 -0.69 -23.89 7.07
C ASP A 307 -0.50 -23.01 8.32
N LYS A 308 -1.59 -22.79 9.07
CA LYS A 308 -1.62 -21.92 10.25
C LYS A 308 -0.61 -22.34 11.32
N ALA A 309 -0.49 -23.63 11.62
CA ALA A 309 0.37 -24.14 12.69
C ALA A 309 1.86 -24.05 12.33
N LYS A 310 2.20 -24.37 11.08
CA LYS A 310 3.59 -24.22 10.60
C LYS A 310 3.97 -22.75 10.46
N LEU A 311 3.04 -21.90 10.01
CA LEU A 311 3.27 -20.46 9.94
C LEU A 311 3.49 -19.85 11.33
N GLU A 312 2.77 -20.30 12.37
CA GLU A 312 3.04 -19.88 13.74
C GLU A 312 4.45 -20.26 14.20
N LYS A 313 4.86 -21.50 13.94
CA LYS A 313 6.22 -21.96 14.23
C LYS A 313 7.28 -21.14 13.49
N PHE A 314 6.98 -20.70 12.26
CA PHE A 314 7.84 -19.82 11.48
C PHE A 314 8.03 -18.46 12.15
N PHE A 315 6.94 -17.80 12.56
CA PHE A 315 7.00 -16.48 13.19
C PHE A 315 7.61 -16.50 14.61
N ASN A 316 7.51 -17.62 15.33
CA ASN A 316 8.16 -17.78 16.64
C ASN A 316 9.68 -17.51 16.60
N ARG A 317 10.35 -17.70 15.45
CA ARG A 317 11.77 -17.34 15.30
C ARG A 317 12.03 -15.86 15.56
N PHE A 318 11.19 -14.98 15.04
CA PHE A 318 11.41 -13.54 15.14
C PHE A 318 10.98 -13.00 16.50
N PHE A 319 9.83 -13.47 17.00
CA PHE A 319 9.21 -12.84 18.17
C PHE A 319 9.45 -13.58 19.50
N LYS A 320 9.47 -14.93 19.50
CA LYS A 320 9.77 -15.71 20.72
C LYS A 320 11.27 -15.95 20.90
N LYS A 321 12.01 -16.19 19.81
CA LYS A 321 13.46 -16.44 19.85
C LYS A 321 14.30 -15.18 19.61
N GLY A 322 13.68 -14.04 19.33
CA GLY A 322 14.36 -12.75 19.19
C GLY A 322 15.32 -12.65 18.00
N PHE A 323 15.14 -13.44 16.94
CA PHE A 323 16.00 -13.36 15.77
C PHE A 323 15.68 -12.09 14.96
N GLU A 324 16.68 -11.24 14.75
CA GLU A 324 16.53 -10.04 13.94
C GLU A 324 16.72 -10.35 12.45
N CYS A 325 15.67 -10.14 11.66
CA CYS A 325 15.70 -10.43 10.23
C CYS A 325 16.65 -9.48 9.47
N GLY A 326 17.83 -9.97 9.11
CA GLY A 326 18.89 -9.16 8.47
C GLY A 326 19.19 -9.58 7.03
N ASP A 327 20.39 -10.10 6.83
CA ASP A 327 20.98 -10.42 5.53
C ASP A 327 20.42 -11.73 4.94
N CYS A 328 19.58 -11.61 3.92
CA CYS A 328 19.00 -12.74 3.21
C CYS A 328 20.01 -13.49 2.33
N SER A 329 21.20 -12.93 2.04
CA SER A 329 22.24 -13.64 1.28
C SER A 329 22.92 -14.76 2.09
N LYS A 330 22.82 -14.70 3.42
CA LYS A 330 23.35 -15.69 4.35
C LYS A 330 22.27 -16.50 5.06
N CYS A 331 21.01 -16.09 4.95
CA CYS A 331 19.89 -16.67 5.67
C CYS A 331 18.86 -17.26 4.71
N ASN A 332 18.77 -18.60 4.69
CA ASN A 332 17.80 -19.34 3.86
C ASN A 332 16.52 -19.71 4.62
N TYR A 333 16.25 -19.06 5.77
CA TYR A 333 15.14 -19.47 6.65
C TYR A 333 13.78 -19.44 5.96
N CYS A 334 13.47 -18.39 5.19
CA CYS A 334 12.19 -18.26 4.49
C CYS A 334 12.05 -19.32 3.39
N SER A 335 13.08 -19.50 2.56
CA SER A 335 13.09 -20.47 1.47
C SER A 335 12.97 -21.91 2.00
N ASN A 336 13.69 -22.24 3.08
CA ASN A 336 13.70 -23.59 3.66
C ASN A 336 12.34 -24.00 4.26
N HIS A 337 11.47 -23.07 4.63
CA HIS A 337 10.15 -23.38 5.21
C HIS A 337 9.01 -23.10 4.25
N PHE A 338 9.28 -22.54 3.08
CA PHE A 338 8.23 -22.03 2.19
C PHE A 338 7.27 -23.12 1.73
N HIS A 339 7.78 -24.22 1.15
CA HIS A 339 6.95 -25.31 0.63
C HIS A 339 6.17 -26.05 1.71
N ASP A 340 6.66 -26.02 2.95
CA ASP A 340 5.94 -26.60 4.08
C ASP A 340 4.75 -25.75 4.52
N ILE A 341 4.83 -24.43 4.31
CA ILE A 341 3.88 -23.46 4.86
C ILE A 341 2.88 -22.99 3.83
N ILE A 342 3.30 -22.70 2.60
CA ILE A 342 2.47 -22.09 1.57
C ILE A 342 2.22 -23.13 0.46
N HIS A 343 0.96 -23.27 0.09
CA HIS A 343 0.52 -24.22 -0.94
C HIS A 343 -0.19 -23.47 -2.08
N TYR A 344 0.04 -23.93 -3.30
CA TYR A 344 -0.52 -23.39 -4.54
C TYR A 344 -0.48 -24.46 -5.63
N ASP A 345 -1.18 -24.21 -6.75
CA ASP A 345 -1.12 -25.06 -7.94
C ASP A 345 0.09 -24.68 -8.80
N GLU A 346 1.05 -25.59 -8.93
CA GLU A 346 2.27 -25.37 -9.72
C GLU A 346 1.99 -25.14 -11.20
N LYS A 347 0.97 -25.78 -11.78
CA LYS A 347 0.62 -25.58 -13.20
C LYS A 347 0.10 -24.18 -13.44
N ILE A 348 -0.73 -23.67 -12.53
CA ILE A 348 -1.21 -22.29 -12.61
C ILE A 348 -0.04 -21.32 -12.44
N LEU A 349 0.92 -21.60 -11.54
CA LEU A 349 2.11 -20.76 -11.40
C LEU A 349 2.94 -20.73 -12.71
N GLU A 350 3.10 -21.87 -13.38
CA GLU A 350 3.79 -21.95 -14.68
C GLU A 350 3.09 -21.13 -15.77
N GLU A 351 1.75 -21.16 -15.83
CA GLU A 351 0.96 -20.30 -16.73
C GLU A 351 1.24 -18.81 -16.47
N TYR A 352 1.32 -18.42 -15.20
CA TYR A 352 1.61 -17.06 -14.79
C TYR A 352 3.01 -16.63 -15.19
N CYS A 353 4.01 -17.47 -14.90
CA CYS A 353 5.40 -17.23 -15.29
C CYS A 353 5.56 -17.08 -16.80
N SER A 354 4.97 -17.99 -17.58
CA SER A 354 5.00 -17.96 -19.05
C SER A 354 4.42 -16.66 -19.61
N THR A 355 3.28 -16.22 -19.06
CA THR A 355 2.65 -14.95 -19.46
C THR A 355 3.54 -13.75 -19.12
N PHE A 356 4.16 -13.73 -17.93
CA PHE A 356 5.07 -12.66 -17.53
C PHE A 356 6.37 -12.61 -18.34
N ASP A 357 6.88 -13.75 -18.79
CA ASP A 357 8.02 -13.82 -19.69
C ASP A 357 7.67 -13.25 -21.08
N LYS A 358 6.49 -13.58 -21.62
CA LYS A 358 5.99 -12.98 -22.87
C LYS A 358 5.81 -11.47 -22.74
N ILE A 359 5.25 -10.99 -21.63
CA ILE A 359 5.13 -9.55 -21.31
C ILE A 359 6.53 -8.90 -21.25
N GLY A 360 7.50 -9.55 -20.60
CA GLY A 360 8.87 -9.06 -20.50
C GLY A 360 9.52 -8.85 -21.86
N ASN A 361 9.42 -9.87 -22.73
CA ASN A 361 9.94 -9.81 -24.11
C ASN A 361 9.29 -8.67 -24.91
N MET A 362 8.02 -8.35 -24.64
CA MET A 362 7.33 -7.22 -25.29
C MET A 362 7.79 -5.86 -24.76
N MET A 363 8.24 -5.78 -23.51
CA MET A 363 8.75 -4.56 -22.89
C MET A 363 10.20 -4.26 -23.27
N GLU A 364 10.92 -5.21 -23.88
CA GLU A 364 12.29 -5.00 -24.33
C GLU A 364 12.37 -3.89 -25.39
N VAL A 365 13.20 -2.88 -25.10
CA VAL A 365 13.42 -1.74 -25.99
C VAL A 365 14.60 -2.06 -26.92
N THR A 366 14.30 -2.38 -28.18
CA THR A 366 15.32 -2.54 -29.23
C THR A 366 15.28 -1.36 -30.21
N LYS A 367 16.41 -1.05 -30.85
CA LYS A 367 16.51 0.04 -31.86
C LYS A 367 15.56 -0.15 -33.06
N LYS A 368 15.05 -1.36 -33.30
CA LYS A 368 14.11 -1.71 -34.38
C LYS A 368 12.80 -2.26 -33.80
N GLN A 369 12.17 -1.53 -32.88
CA GLN A 369 10.82 -1.89 -32.45
C GLN A 369 9.86 -1.84 -33.64
N ASN A 370 9.14 -2.93 -33.87
CA ASN A 370 8.12 -2.95 -34.92
C ASN A 370 6.93 -2.05 -34.49
N PHE A 371 6.25 -1.45 -35.46
CA PHE A 371 5.17 -0.49 -35.20
C PHE A 371 4.05 -1.05 -34.29
N MET A 372 3.81 -2.37 -34.37
CA MET A 372 2.83 -3.06 -33.54
C MET A 372 3.29 -3.20 -32.07
N GLN A 373 4.55 -3.49 -31.81
CA GLN A 373 5.16 -3.49 -30.47
C GLN A 373 5.14 -2.08 -29.87
N TYR A 374 5.42 -1.06 -30.66
CA TYR A 374 5.30 0.34 -30.22
C TYR A 374 3.85 0.70 -29.86
N ILE A 375 2.86 0.31 -30.68
CA ILE A 375 1.44 0.48 -30.37
C ILE A 375 1.08 -0.32 -29.11
N LEU A 376 1.50 -1.58 -29.00
CA LEU A 376 1.30 -2.40 -27.81
C LEU A 376 1.86 -1.73 -26.55
N MET A 377 3.12 -1.27 -26.56
CA MET A 377 3.70 -0.52 -25.44
C MET A 377 2.95 0.78 -25.14
N LYS A 378 2.56 1.51 -26.18
CA LYS A 378 1.82 2.78 -26.06
C LYS A 378 0.39 2.60 -25.56
N TYR A 379 -0.24 1.47 -25.83
CA TYR A 379 -1.59 1.19 -25.38
C TYR A 379 -1.56 0.35 -24.10
N ALA A 380 -0.99 -0.87 -24.08
CA ALA A 380 -0.85 -1.76 -22.90
C ALA A 380 -0.10 -1.17 -21.70
N PHE A 381 0.89 -0.30 -21.92
CA PHE A 381 1.79 0.18 -20.86
C PHE A 381 1.81 1.71 -20.75
N ASN A 382 0.94 2.42 -21.47
CA ASN A 382 0.89 3.87 -21.43
C ASN A 382 -0.53 4.40 -21.18
N GLN A 383 -0.64 5.19 -20.13
CA GLN A 383 -1.80 5.97 -19.69
C GLN A 383 -3.19 5.46 -20.07
N TYR A 384 -3.71 4.53 -19.26
CA TYR A 384 -5.13 4.17 -19.36
C TYR A 384 -6.05 5.11 -18.62
N VAL A 385 -7.01 5.61 -19.40
CA VAL A 385 -8.18 6.30 -18.91
C VAL A 385 -9.38 5.37 -19.02
N LYS A 386 -9.83 4.76 -17.90
CA LYS A 386 -11.15 4.12 -17.82
C LYS A 386 -12.21 5.11 -18.37
N ASN A 387 -13.06 4.65 -19.29
CA ASN A 387 -14.12 5.42 -19.97
C ASN A 387 -13.69 6.45 -21.04
N THR A 388 -12.55 6.25 -21.71
CA THR A 388 -12.28 6.96 -22.99
C THR A 388 -12.64 6.11 -24.19
N LYS A 389 -12.90 6.74 -25.35
CA LYS A 389 -12.97 6.04 -26.65
C LYS A 389 -11.77 5.11 -26.86
N LYS A 390 -10.57 5.48 -26.39
CA LYS A 390 -9.36 4.64 -26.42
C LYS A 390 -9.48 3.38 -25.55
N TRP A 391 -10.05 3.47 -24.34
CA TRP A 391 -10.31 2.31 -23.48
C TRP A 391 -11.37 1.37 -24.08
N GLN A 392 -12.46 1.91 -24.62
CA GLN A 392 -13.48 1.10 -25.31
C GLN A 392 -12.92 0.40 -26.55
N LEU A 393 -12.09 1.11 -27.33
CA LEU A 393 -11.39 0.55 -28.49
C LEU A 393 -10.45 -0.57 -28.07
N MET A 394 -9.67 -0.39 -27.02
CA MET A 394 -8.77 -1.41 -26.53
C MET A 394 -9.49 -2.61 -25.90
N LYS A 395 -10.61 -2.42 -25.18
CA LYS A 395 -11.47 -3.53 -24.71
C LYS A 395 -11.98 -4.39 -25.87
N LYS A 396 -12.24 -3.78 -27.04
CA LYS A 396 -12.59 -4.48 -28.29
C LYS A 396 -11.42 -5.28 -28.87
N TYR A 397 -10.18 -4.80 -28.72
CA TYR A 397 -8.97 -5.51 -29.16
C TYR A 397 -8.31 -6.36 -28.06
N LEU A 398 -8.84 -6.34 -26.84
CA LEU A 398 -8.30 -7.09 -25.70
C LEU A 398 -8.28 -8.60 -25.97
N PRO A 399 -9.30 -9.21 -26.62
CA PRO A 399 -9.21 -10.61 -27.05
C PRO A 399 -8.06 -10.86 -28.03
N TYR A 400 -7.79 -9.96 -28.98
CA TYR A 400 -6.67 -10.06 -29.92
C TYR A 400 -5.31 -9.91 -29.21
N PHE A 401 -5.23 -9.03 -28.21
CA PHE A 401 -4.03 -8.89 -27.37
C PHE A 401 -3.82 -10.12 -26.50
N LYS A 402 -4.89 -10.66 -25.92
CA LYS A 402 -4.86 -11.89 -25.15
C LYS A 402 -4.45 -13.08 -26.03
N GLU A 403 -4.92 -13.17 -27.27
CA GLU A 403 -4.49 -14.21 -28.22
C GLU A 403 -3.00 -14.10 -28.59
N LYS A 404 -2.45 -12.89 -28.68
CA LYS A 404 -1.01 -12.64 -28.93
C LYS A 404 -0.10 -12.81 -27.71
N ILE A 405 -0.66 -12.70 -26.50
CA ILE A 405 0.04 -12.83 -25.22
C ILE A 405 -0.11 -14.25 -24.65
N VAL A 406 -1.25 -14.90 -24.84
CA VAL A 406 -1.56 -16.23 -24.30
C VAL A 406 -1.31 -17.33 -25.34
N GLY A 407 -1.60 -17.08 -26.62
CA GLY A 407 -1.13 -17.91 -27.74
C GLY A 407 0.38 -17.81 -27.91
#